data_AF-A5C295-F1
#
_entry.id   AF-A5C295-F1
#
_cell.length_a   1.000
_cell.length_b   1.000
_cell.length_c   1.000
_cell.angle_alpha   90.00
_cell.angle_beta   90.00
_cell.angle_gamma   90.00
#
_symmetry.space_group_name_H-M   'P 1'
#
loop_
_entity.id
_entity.type
_entity.pdbx_description
1 polymer ?
#
loop_
_entity_poly.entity_id
_entity_poly.type
_entity_poly.pdbx_seq_one_letter_code
_entity_poly.pdbx_strand_id
1 'polypeptide(L)' 'MAFTVGIPAAIGALLILEKKIKTRGVLRPIEPQVYVPALDILQAYGLKLLEKTE' A
#
# COMPACT_ATOMS: atom_id res chain seq x y z
N MET A 1 -1.78 3.00 -16.58
CA MET A 1 -1.60 4.04 -15.54
C MET A 1 -2.71 4.02 -14.49
N ALA A 2 -4.00 3.98 -14.87
CA ALA A 2 -5.12 4.11 -13.92
C ALA A 2 -5.06 3.12 -12.73
N PHE A 3 -4.77 1.84 -12.99
CA PHE A 3 -4.72 0.82 -11.94
C PHE A 3 -3.54 0.98 -10.98
N THR A 4 -2.34 1.24 -11.50
CA THR A 4 -1.12 1.37 -10.69
C THR A 4 -1.08 2.65 -9.85
N VAL A 5 -2.02 3.58 -10.05
CA VAL A 5 -2.16 4.81 -9.26
C VAL A 5 -3.42 4.77 -8.39
N GLY A 6 -4.56 4.42 -8.97
CA GLY A 6 -5.85 4.41 -8.29
C GLY A 6 -5.96 3.33 -7.22
N ILE A 7 -5.40 2.14 -7.46
CA ILE A 7 -5.44 1.05 -6.47
C ILE A 7 -4.63 1.42 -5.22
N PRO A 8 -3.36 1.86 -5.30
CA PRO A 8 -2.63 2.33 -4.11
C PRO A 8 -3.34 3.46 -3.35
N ALA A 9 -4.00 4.38 -4.05
CA ALA A 9 -4.76 5.46 -3.42
C ALA A 9 -5.97 4.92 -2.63
N ALA A 10 -6.73 3.97 -3.21
CA ALA A 10 -7.84 3.31 -2.53
C ALA A 10 -7.38 2.48 -1.32
N ILE A 11 -6.25 1.78 -1.44
CA ILE A 11 -5.65 1.02 -0.33
C ILE A 11 -5.26 1.97 0.81
N GLY A 12 -4.63 3.10 0.51
CA GLY A 12 -4.29 4.11 1.53
C GLY A 12 -5.52 4.60 2.30
N ALA A 13 -6.61 4.91 1.58
CA ALA A 13 -7.88 5.29 2.20
C ALA A 13 -8.44 4.18 3.11
N LEU A 14 -8.43 2.93 2.64
CA LEU A 14 -8.88 1.76 3.41
C LEU A 14 -8.07 1.59 4.71
N LEU A 15 -6.74 1.67 4.65
CA LEU A 15 -5.88 1.52 5.82
C LEU A 15 -6.09 2.61 6.88
N ILE A 16 -6.45 3.83 6.46
CA ILE A 16 -6.83 4.93 7.37
C ILE A 16 -8.18 4.63 8.03
N LEU A 17 -9.18 4.22 7.24
CA LEU A 17 -10.52 3.91 7.74
C LEU A 17 -10.51 2.72 8.71
N GLU A 18 -9.70 1.70 8.45
CA GLU A 18 -9.48 0.55 9.34
C GLU A 18 -8.60 0.87 10.55
N LYS A 19 -8.11 2.11 10.69
CA LYS A 19 -7.21 2.56 11.77
C LYS A 19 -5.90 1.75 11.87
N LYS A 20 -5.44 1.19 10.75
CA LYS A 20 -4.14 0.49 10.67
C LYS A 20 -2.96 1.47 10.65
N ILE A 21 -3.14 2.64 10.03
CA ILE A 21 -2.15 3.73 10.08
C ILE A 21 -2.45 4.59 11.31
N LYS A 22 -1.57 4.51 12.32
CA LYS A 22 -1.75 5.25 13.58
C LYS A 22 -1.01 6.58 13.61
N THR A 23 0.09 6.69 12.85
CA THR A 23 0.86 7.93 12.77
C THR A 23 0.01 9.04 12.15
N ARG A 24 0.12 10.25 12.71
CA ARG A 24 -0.60 11.44 12.26
C ARG A 24 0.35 12.44 11.61
N GLY A 25 -0.19 13.36 10.81
CA GLY A 25 0.57 14.39 10.10
C GLY A 25 0.56 14.17 8.59
N VAL A 26 1.52 14.80 7.90
CA VAL A 26 1.72 14.62 6.46
C VAL A 26 2.69 13.46 6.23
N LEU A 27 2.19 12.38 5.65
CA LEU A 27 2.94 11.12 5.54
C LEU A 27 3.22 10.74 4.09
N ARG A 28 4.34 10.05 3.89
CA ARG A 28 4.68 9.31 2.67
C ARG A 28 4.65 7.81 2.99
N PRO A 29 4.40 6.93 2.00
CA PRO A 29 4.34 5.47 2.20
C PRO A 29 5.74 4.84 2.34
N ILE A 30 6.59 5.41 3.19
CA ILE A 30 7.94 4.90 3.51
C ILE A 30 7.97 4.10 4.82
N GLU A 31 6.93 4.24 5.62
CA GLU A 31 6.80 3.54 6.89
C GLU A 31 6.29 2.11 6.68
N PRO A 32 6.88 1.09 7.33
CA PRO A 32 6.44 -0.31 7.20
C PRO A 32 4.97 -0.55 7.49
N GLN A 33 4.39 0.19 8.45
CA GLN A 33 2.96 0.14 8.76
C GLN A 33 2.05 0.56 7.60
N VAL A 34 2.62 1.23 6.58
CA VAL A 34 1.91 1.67 5.37
C VAL A 34 2.25 0.75 4.20
N TYR A 35 3.54 0.57 3.87
CA TYR A 35 3.89 -0.13 2.64
C TYR A 35 3.70 -1.65 2.73
N VAL A 36 3.95 -2.28 3.88
CA VAL A 36 3.78 -3.75 4.03
C VAL A 36 2.33 -4.16 3.77
N PRO A 37 1.32 -3.63 4.49
CA PRO A 37 -0.07 -4.01 4.22
C PRO A 37 -0.53 -3.59 2.83
N ALA A 38 0.03 -2.51 2.27
CA ALA A 38 -0.29 -2.13 0.89
C ALA A 38 0.21 -3.16 -0.13
N LEU A 39 1.45 -3.67 0.01
CA LEU A 39 1.99 -4.71 -0.86
C LEU A 39 1.20 -6.02 -0.74
N ASP A 40 0.79 -6.40 0.47
CA ASP A 40 -0.04 -7.60 0.70
C ASP A 40 -1.39 -7.50 -0.03
N ILE A 41 -2.06 -6.36 0.06
CA ILE A 41 -3.35 -6.13 -0.61
C ILE A 41 -3.16 -6.07 -2.14
N LEU A 42 -2.08 -5.47 -2.63
CA LEU A 42 -1.76 -5.47 -4.06
C LEU A 42 -1.57 -6.89 -4.60
N GLN A 43 -0.85 -7.76 -3.87
CA GLN A 43 -0.71 -9.17 -4.24
C GLN A 43 -2.05 -9.91 -4.21
N ALA A 44 -2.87 -9.68 -3.18
CA ALA A 44 -4.21 -10.27 -3.08
C ALA A 44 -5.15 -9.82 -4.21
N TYR A 45 -4.97 -8.59 -4.72
CA TYR A 45 -5.67 -8.06 -5.90
C TYR A 45 -5.15 -8.64 -7.23
N GLY A 46 -4.07 -9.43 -7.19
CA GLY A 46 -3.48 -10.09 -8.36
C GLY A 46 -2.28 -9.36 -8.99
N LEU A 47 -1.78 -8.29 -8.36
CA LEU A 47 -0.57 -7.60 -8.82
C LEU A 47 0.67 -8.33 -8.27
N LYS A 48 1.31 -9.14 -9.11
CA LYS A 48 2.53 -9.89 -8.75
C LYS A 48 3.75 -8.97 -8.70
N LEU A 49 4.45 -9.01 -7.58
CA LEU A 49 5.75 -8.38 -7.37
C LEU A 49 6.81 -9.46 -7.45
N LEU A 50 7.75 -9.33 -8.40
CA LEU A 50 8.82 -10.30 -8.62
C LEU A 50 10.15 -9.64 -8.29
N GLU A 51 10.83 -10.17 -7.28
CA GLU A 51 12.19 -9.81 -6.95
C GLU A 51 13.17 -10.75 -7.66
N LYS A 52 14.31 -10.21 -8.09
CA LYS A 52 15.42 -10.96 -8.68
C LYS A 52 16.73 -10.44 -8.10
N THR A 53 17.64 -11.36 -7.80
CA THR A 53 19.01 -11.07 -7.35
C THR A 53 19.96 -11.73 -8.34
N GLU A 54 21.00 -11.01 -8.77
CA GLU A 54 22.11 -11.53 -9.58
C GLU A 54 23.26 -12.01 -8.69
#